data_AF-A0A7R5KVE9-F1
#
_entry.id   AF-A0A7R5KVE9-F1
#
_cell.length_a   1.000
_cell.length_b   1.000
_cell.length_c   1.000
_cell.angle_alpha   90.00
_cell.angle_beta   90.00
_cell.angle_gamma   90.00
#
_symmetry.space_group_name_H-M   'P 1'
#
loop_
_entity.id
_entity.type
_entity.pdbx_description
1 polymer ?
#
loop_
_entity_poly.entity_id
_entity_poly.type
_entity_poly.pdbx_seq_one_letter_code
_entity_poly.pdbx_strand_id
1 'polypeptide(L)'
;MSGNGLAYSEQGGEAAPELAQEAAPTVTPSAPAAFGLFSSDTKKNEDLKQMLESSKDSAKLDAMKRIVGMIAKGKNASELFPAVVKNVASKNIEIKKLVYVYLMRYAEEQQDLALLSISTFQRALKDPNQLIRASALRVLSSIRVPIIVPIMMLAIKEASSDLSPYVRKNAAHAIQKLYR
;
A
#
# COMPACT_ATOMS: atom_id res chain seq x y z
N MET A 1 17.69 -33.30 37.32
CA MET A 1 17.22 -34.49 38.06
C MET A 1 15.94 -34.07 38.75
N SER A 2 14.78 -34.32 38.17
CA SER A 2 13.98 -35.54 38.43
C SER A 2 13.64 -35.60 39.92
N GLY A 3 12.42 -35.48 40.42
CA GLY A 3 11.10 -35.65 39.84
C GLY A 3 10.23 -36.28 40.94
N ASN A 4 8.94 -35.92 40.97
CA ASN A 4 7.82 -36.59 41.65
C ASN A 4 7.75 -36.67 43.19
N GLY A 5 6.57 -36.32 43.70
CA GLY A 5 5.74 -37.35 44.33
C GLY A 5 5.03 -37.00 45.63
N LEU A 6 3.73 -36.71 45.52
CA LEU A 6 2.64 -37.31 46.31
C LEU A 6 2.49 -37.00 47.82
N ALA A 7 1.40 -36.28 48.11
CA ALA A 7 0.24 -36.75 48.88
C ALA A 7 -0.04 -36.18 50.29
N TYR A 8 -1.36 -36.14 50.52
CA TYR A 8 -2.16 -36.13 51.74
C TYR A 8 -2.68 -34.81 52.31
N SER A 9 -3.99 -34.88 52.53
CA SER A 9 -5.01 -33.91 52.86
C SER A 9 -5.42 -34.02 54.33
N GLU A 10 -5.79 -32.90 54.94
CA GLU A 10 -6.69 -32.80 56.11
C GLU A 10 -7.77 -31.77 55.76
N GLN A 11 -8.99 -31.71 56.29
CA GLN A 11 -9.98 -32.62 56.88
C GLN A 11 -11.12 -31.66 57.35
N GLY A 12 -12.39 -32.11 57.27
CA GLY A 12 -13.57 -31.43 57.85
C GLY A 12 -14.54 -30.95 56.76
N GLY A 13 -15.68 -31.62 56.47
CA GLY A 13 -16.81 -31.90 57.37
C GLY A 13 -17.79 -30.72 57.26
N GLU A 14 -19.08 -30.80 56.97
CA GLU A 14 -20.12 -31.83 56.95
C GLU A 14 -21.38 -31.23 56.27
N ALA A 15 -22.38 -32.08 55.99
CA ALA A 15 -23.81 -31.80 55.74
C ALA A 15 -24.30 -31.42 54.32
N ALA A 16 -25.01 -32.38 53.72
CA ALA A 16 -26.09 -32.21 52.73
C ALA A 16 -27.45 -32.12 53.47
N PRO A 17 -28.64 -32.14 52.82
CA PRO A 17 -29.02 -31.93 51.41
C PRO A 17 -30.21 -30.95 51.23
N GLU A 18 -30.50 -30.40 50.04
CA GLU A 18 -31.89 -30.23 49.58
C GLU A 18 -31.99 -29.96 48.07
N LEU A 19 -32.97 -30.60 47.44
CA LEU A 19 -33.29 -30.57 46.02
C LEU A 19 -33.95 -29.24 45.59
N ALA A 20 -33.57 -28.73 44.42
CA ALA A 20 -34.52 -28.08 43.52
C ALA A 20 -34.11 -28.34 42.06
N GLN A 21 -34.98 -29.06 41.35
CA GLN A 21 -34.86 -29.44 39.96
C GLN A 21 -35.81 -28.59 39.11
N GLU A 22 -35.38 -28.36 37.86
CA GLU A 22 -36.15 -28.01 36.65
C GLU A 22 -36.45 -26.54 36.30
N ALA A 23 -35.77 -26.07 35.23
CA ALA A 23 -36.44 -25.64 34.00
C ALA A 23 -35.41 -25.49 32.84
N ALA A 24 -35.42 -26.45 31.91
CA ALA A 24 -35.17 -26.23 30.48
C ALA A 24 -36.43 -26.72 29.74
N PRO A 25 -36.68 -26.50 28.43
CA PRO A 25 -35.81 -25.98 27.37
C PRO A 25 -36.50 -25.01 26.38
N THR A 26 -35.74 -24.18 25.65
CA THR A 26 -36.12 -23.83 24.26
C THR A 26 -34.88 -23.60 23.42
N VAL A 27 -34.61 -24.57 22.55
CA VAL A 27 -33.73 -24.45 21.39
C VAL A 27 -34.46 -23.62 20.34
N THR A 28 -33.83 -22.60 19.76
CA THR A 28 -33.87 -22.42 18.30
C THR A 28 -32.62 -21.70 17.80
N PRO A 29 -32.08 -22.11 16.63
CA PRO A 29 -30.81 -21.66 16.08
C PRO A 29 -31.02 -20.59 14.99
N SER A 30 -30.09 -19.65 14.83
CA SER A 30 -29.69 -19.09 13.52
C SER A 30 -28.79 -17.86 13.68
N ALA A 31 -27.52 -18.03 13.32
CA ALA A 31 -26.85 -17.25 12.27
C ALA A 31 -25.32 -17.41 12.41
N PRO A 32 -24.63 -17.92 11.38
CA PRO A 32 -23.21 -18.23 11.43
C PRO A 32 -22.33 -17.01 11.12
N ALA A 33 -21.16 -16.99 11.75
CA ALA A 33 -19.89 -16.50 11.22
C ALA A 33 -19.86 -15.12 10.53
N ALA A 34 -19.59 -14.06 11.30
CA ALA A 34 -19.11 -12.79 10.77
C ALA A 34 -17.72 -12.40 11.30
N PHE A 35 -16.87 -13.37 11.66
CA PHE A 35 -15.52 -13.10 12.19
C PHE A 35 -14.37 -13.74 11.40
N GLY A 36 -14.61 -14.15 10.15
CA GLY A 36 -13.61 -14.82 9.29
C GLY A 36 -13.17 -14.08 8.03
N LEU A 37 -13.64 -12.84 7.77
CA LEU A 37 -13.51 -12.24 6.44
C LEU A 37 -12.26 -11.35 6.22
N PHE A 38 -11.46 -11.06 7.25
CA PHE A 38 -10.38 -10.08 7.15
C PHE A 38 -8.95 -10.65 7.07
N SER A 39 -8.77 -11.98 7.13
CA SER A 39 -7.42 -12.58 7.13
C SER A 39 -6.92 -13.10 5.77
N SER A 40 -7.79 -13.22 4.76
CA SER A 40 -7.37 -13.77 3.46
C SER A 40 -6.71 -12.77 2.52
N ASP A 41 -6.87 -11.45 2.71
CA ASP A 41 -6.31 -10.46 1.79
C ASP A 41 -4.84 -10.11 2.08
N THR A 42 -4.35 -10.27 3.32
CA THR A 42 -2.92 -10.02 3.66
C THR A 42 -1.99 -11.10 3.12
N LYS A 43 -2.40 -12.38 3.18
CA LYS A 43 -1.66 -13.50 2.56
C LYS A 43 -1.58 -13.41 1.03
N LYS A 44 -2.52 -12.71 0.37
CA LYS A 44 -2.54 -12.46 -1.09
C LYS A 44 -1.65 -11.29 -1.55
N ASN A 45 -0.92 -10.66 -0.63
CA ASN A 45 0.01 -9.60 -1.00
C ASN A 45 1.46 -10.09 -1.01
N GLU A 46 1.78 -11.22 -0.36
CA GLU A 46 3.15 -11.76 -0.33
C GLU A 46 3.62 -12.29 -1.68
N ASP A 47 2.74 -12.99 -2.41
CA ASP A 47 2.96 -13.41 -3.78
C ASP A 47 3.21 -12.21 -4.71
N LEU A 48 2.44 -11.13 -4.54
CA LEU A 48 2.64 -9.89 -5.30
C LEU A 48 4.00 -9.25 -5.00
N LYS A 49 4.44 -9.22 -3.74
CA LYS A 49 5.78 -8.75 -3.36
C LYS A 49 6.86 -9.58 -4.07
N GLN A 50 6.75 -10.91 -4.02
CA GLN A 50 7.71 -11.81 -4.66
C GLN A 50 7.75 -11.61 -6.18
N MET A 51 6.59 -11.44 -6.82
CA MET A 51 6.52 -11.16 -8.26
C MET A 51 7.17 -9.82 -8.63
N LEU A 52 7.01 -8.77 -7.80
CA LEU A 52 7.65 -7.46 -8.00
C LEU A 52 9.17 -7.49 -7.81
N GLU A 53 9.68 -8.38 -6.97
CA GLU A 53 11.11 -8.56 -6.73
C GLU A 53 11.78 -9.54 -7.70
N SER A 54 10.99 -10.29 -8.47
CA SER A 54 11.51 -11.20 -9.49
C SER A 54 12.33 -10.46 -10.56
N SER A 55 13.23 -11.16 -11.24
CA SER A 55 14.01 -10.59 -12.35
C SER A 55 13.21 -10.46 -13.65
N LYS A 56 12.04 -11.10 -13.74
CA LYS A 56 11.25 -11.20 -14.97
C LYS A 56 10.26 -10.04 -15.07
N ASP A 57 10.41 -9.23 -16.11
CA ASP A 57 9.50 -8.11 -16.39
C ASP A 57 8.05 -8.54 -16.56
N SER A 58 7.78 -9.74 -17.11
CA SER A 58 6.42 -10.28 -17.24
C SER A 58 5.73 -10.47 -15.89
N ALA A 59 6.45 -11.04 -14.90
CA ALA A 59 5.92 -11.25 -13.56
C ALA A 59 5.66 -9.92 -12.85
N LYS A 60 6.57 -8.95 -12.98
CA LYS A 60 6.38 -7.60 -12.44
C LYS A 60 5.16 -6.90 -13.03
N LEU A 61 4.98 -7.03 -14.35
CA LEU A 61 3.89 -6.41 -15.08
C LEU A 61 2.53 -6.99 -14.67
N ASP A 62 2.44 -8.30 -14.52
CA ASP A 62 1.22 -8.96 -14.02
C ASP A 62 0.92 -8.57 -12.58
N ALA A 63 1.94 -8.49 -11.72
CA ALA A 63 1.77 -8.01 -10.34
C ALA A 63 1.26 -6.56 -10.32
N MET A 64 1.87 -5.66 -11.08
CA MET A 64 1.44 -4.26 -11.15
C MET A 64 0.01 -4.09 -11.67
N LYS A 65 -0.41 -4.87 -12.67
CA LYS A 65 -1.80 -4.87 -13.17
C LYS A 65 -2.79 -5.30 -12.08
N ARG A 66 -2.46 -6.36 -11.34
CA ARG A 66 -3.29 -6.82 -10.20
C ARG A 66 -3.39 -5.75 -9.11
N ILE A 67 -2.27 -5.12 -8.75
CA ILE A 67 -2.22 -4.06 -7.73
C ILE A 67 -3.10 -2.87 -8.13
N VAL A 68 -2.98 -2.37 -9.36
CA VAL A 68 -3.83 -1.26 -9.83
C VAL A 68 -5.30 -1.67 -9.87
N GLY A 69 -5.60 -2.92 -10.25
CA GLY A 69 -6.96 -3.48 -10.17
C GLY A 69 -7.52 -3.55 -8.75
N MET A 70 -6.69 -3.81 -7.74
CA MET A 70 -7.09 -3.77 -6.33
C MET A 70 -7.39 -2.34 -5.87
N ILE A 71 -6.56 -1.38 -6.23
CA ILE A 71 -6.75 0.05 -5.92
C ILE A 71 -8.05 0.56 -6.56
N ALA A 72 -8.33 0.17 -7.80
CA ALA A 72 -9.56 0.53 -8.51
C ALA A 72 -10.82 -0.02 -7.81
N LYS A 73 -10.70 -1.13 -7.07
CA LYS A 73 -11.76 -1.70 -6.23
C LYS A 73 -11.82 -1.09 -4.83
N GLY A 74 -10.98 -0.09 -4.53
CA GLY A 74 -10.90 0.55 -3.21
C GLY A 74 -10.15 -0.27 -2.16
N LYS A 75 -9.46 -1.35 -2.54
CA LYS A 75 -8.64 -2.14 -1.60
C LYS A 75 -7.32 -1.43 -1.30
N ASN A 76 -6.91 -1.49 -0.04
CA ASN A 76 -5.62 -0.95 0.38
C ASN A 76 -4.48 -1.85 -0.09
N ALA A 77 -3.48 -1.26 -0.74
CA ALA A 77 -2.27 -1.92 -1.22
C ALA A 77 -1.00 -1.13 -0.81
N SER A 78 -1.07 -0.31 0.23
CA SER A 78 0.04 0.51 0.73
C SER A 78 1.22 -0.34 1.23
N GLU A 79 0.96 -1.55 1.72
CA GLU A 79 2.00 -2.50 2.17
C GLU A 79 2.99 -2.91 1.06
N LEU A 80 2.60 -2.73 -0.21
CA LEU A 80 3.42 -3.05 -1.38
C LEU A 80 4.34 -1.89 -1.79
N PHE A 81 4.24 -0.74 -1.12
CA PHE A 81 4.91 0.49 -1.52
C PHE A 81 6.44 0.34 -1.70
N PRO A 82 7.19 -0.29 -0.77
CA PRO A 82 8.63 -0.47 -0.95
C PRO A 82 8.97 -1.31 -2.19
N ALA A 83 8.21 -2.38 -2.45
CA ALA A 83 8.43 -3.25 -3.61
C ALA A 83 8.11 -2.53 -4.93
N VAL A 84 7.09 -1.66 -4.94
CA VAL A 84 6.73 -0.86 -6.11
C VAL A 84 7.78 0.23 -6.39
N VAL A 85 8.27 0.93 -5.35
CA VAL A 85 9.29 2.00 -5.48
C VAL A 85 10.58 1.49 -6.11
N LYS A 86 11.04 0.29 -5.75
CA LYS A 86 12.22 -0.34 -6.37
C LYS A 86 12.10 -0.45 -7.90
N ASN A 87 10.87 -0.54 -8.42
CA ASN A 87 10.59 -0.71 -9.84
C ASN A 87 10.32 0.62 -10.59
N VAL A 88 10.46 1.79 -9.96
CA VAL A 88 10.23 3.09 -10.61
C VAL A 88 11.19 3.36 -11.79
N ALA A 89 12.40 2.82 -11.71
CA ALA A 89 13.44 2.95 -12.74
C ALA A 89 13.38 1.84 -13.82
N SER A 90 12.30 1.06 -13.87
CA SER A 90 12.14 0.00 -14.86
C SER A 90 12.23 0.53 -16.29
N LYS A 91 12.87 -0.25 -17.17
CA LYS A 91 12.98 0.07 -18.60
C LYS A 91 11.65 -0.14 -19.34
N ASN A 92 10.85 -1.10 -18.89
CA ASN A 92 9.53 -1.37 -19.44
C ASN A 92 8.56 -0.20 -19.16
N ILE A 93 8.05 0.40 -20.24
CA ILE A 93 7.17 1.57 -20.18
C ILE A 93 5.82 1.24 -19.53
N GLU A 94 5.29 0.03 -19.72
CA GLU A 94 4.01 -0.37 -19.14
C GLU A 94 4.10 -0.47 -17.61
N ILE A 95 5.17 -1.10 -17.10
CA ILE A 95 5.45 -1.17 -15.66
C ILE A 95 5.56 0.26 -15.11
N LYS A 96 6.34 1.12 -15.77
CA LYS A 96 6.54 2.51 -15.36
C LYS A 96 5.22 3.29 -15.24
N LYS A 97 4.33 3.16 -16.24
CA LYS A 97 3.00 3.78 -16.20
C LYS A 97 2.18 3.33 -14.99
N LEU A 98 2.15 2.03 -14.72
CA LEU A 98 1.42 1.46 -13.57
C LEU A 98 2.03 1.91 -12.24
N VAL A 99 3.35 1.97 -12.14
CA VAL A 99 4.07 2.48 -10.95
C VAL A 99 3.71 3.94 -10.71
N TYR A 100 3.65 4.77 -11.75
CA TYR A 100 3.32 6.19 -11.60
C TYR A 100 1.88 6.39 -11.13
N VAL A 101 0.93 5.58 -11.64
CA VAL A 101 -0.46 5.57 -11.15
C VAL A 101 -0.52 5.19 -9.68
N TYR A 102 0.20 4.14 -9.28
CA TYR A 102 0.29 3.71 -7.89
C TYR A 102 0.86 4.82 -6.98
N LEU A 103 1.97 5.44 -7.37
CA LEU A 103 2.60 6.50 -6.60
C LEU A 103 1.72 7.76 -6.50
N MET A 104 0.96 8.12 -7.53
CA MET A 104 -0.01 9.21 -7.42
C MET A 104 -1.05 8.99 -6.31
N ARG A 105 -1.36 7.72 -5.96
CA ARG A 105 -2.34 7.40 -4.91
C ARG A 105 -1.74 7.38 -3.51
N TYR A 106 -0.55 6.81 -3.35
CA TYR A 106 0.04 6.50 -2.04
C TYR A 106 1.24 7.37 -1.64
N ALA A 107 1.81 8.16 -2.54
CA ALA A 107 3.01 8.95 -2.23
C ALA A 107 2.76 10.04 -1.16
N GLU A 108 1.51 10.48 -0.97
CA GLU A 108 1.13 11.39 0.11
C GLU A 108 1.11 10.69 1.48
N GLU A 109 0.75 9.40 1.51
CA GLU A 109 0.68 8.59 2.73
C GLU A 109 2.05 8.05 3.16
N GLN A 110 2.96 7.81 2.22
CA GLN A 110 4.28 7.19 2.44
C GLN A 110 5.40 8.08 1.85
N GLN A 111 5.49 9.31 2.36
CA GLN A 111 6.36 10.34 1.82
C GLN A 111 7.86 9.97 1.89
N ASP A 112 8.31 9.42 3.01
CA ASP A 112 9.73 9.08 3.23
C ASP A 112 10.25 8.07 2.20
N LEU A 113 9.47 7.02 1.94
CA LEU A 113 9.81 6.03 0.92
C LEU A 113 9.70 6.61 -0.50
N ALA A 114 8.78 7.55 -0.72
CA ALA A 114 8.62 8.23 -2.01
C ALA A 114 9.84 9.09 -2.37
N LEU A 115 10.57 9.61 -1.37
CA LEU A 115 11.79 10.40 -1.57
C LEU A 115 12.84 9.63 -2.38
N LEU A 116 12.92 8.30 -2.21
CA LEU A 116 13.83 7.43 -2.97
C LEU A 116 13.59 7.48 -4.48
N SER A 117 12.37 7.82 -4.91
CA SER A 117 11.99 7.90 -6.32
C SER A 117 12.26 9.26 -6.97
N ILE A 118 12.60 10.30 -6.19
CA ILE A 118 12.72 11.69 -6.69
C ILE A 118 13.78 11.81 -7.77
N SER A 119 14.95 11.21 -7.57
CA SER A 119 16.04 11.26 -8.56
C SER A 119 15.62 10.65 -9.90
N THR A 120 14.75 9.63 -9.87
CA THR A 120 14.20 9.02 -11.08
C THR A 120 13.20 9.94 -11.76
N PHE A 121 12.34 10.63 -11.00
CA PHE A 121 11.42 11.61 -11.58
C PHE A 121 12.15 12.82 -12.16
N GLN A 122 13.22 13.30 -11.53
CA GLN A 122 14.06 14.37 -12.07
C GLN A 122 14.63 14.02 -13.45
N ARG A 123 15.10 12.78 -13.63
CA ARG A 123 15.53 12.29 -14.95
C ARG A 123 14.36 12.20 -15.93
N ALA A 124 13.21 11.69 -15.48
CA ALA A 124 12.01 11.53 -16.31
C ALA A 124 11.41 12.88 -16.78
N LEU A 125 11.63 13.97 -16.04
CA LEU A 125 11.25 15.33 -16.46
C LEU A 125 12.03 15.82 -17.67
N LYS A 126 13.18 15.22 -17.99
CA LYS A 126 14.02 15.56 -19.15
C LYS A 126 13.89 14.54 -20.29
N ASP A 127 12.94 13.61 -20.20
CA ASP A 127 12.71 12.59 -21.21
C ASP A 127 12.19 13.23 -22.52
N PRO A 128 12.63 12.76 -23.72
CA PRO A 128 12.12 13.29 -24.99
C PRO A 128 10.59 13.11 -25.13
N ASN A 129 10.00 12.12 -24.48
CA ASN A 129 8.56 11.87 -24.52
C ASN A 129 7.79 12.79 -23.55
N GLN A 130 6.95 13.66 -24.11
CA GLN A 130 6.08 14.57 -23.37
C GLN A 130 5.17 13.87 -22.33
N LEU A 131 4.73 12.63 -22.59
CA LEU A 131 3.86 11.90 -21.67
C LEU A 131 4.61 11.45 -20.43
N ILE A 132 5.89 11.09 -20.58
CA ILE A 132 6.76 10.73 -19.47
C ILE A 132 7.07 11.97 -18.62
N ARG A 133 7.43 13.10 -19.27
CA ARG A 133 7.65 14.38 -18.56
C ARG A 133 6.42 14.81 -17.75
N ALA A 134 5.25 14.85 -18.40
CA ALA A 134 4.01 15.28 -17.75
C ALA A 134 3.60 14.34 -16.60
N SER A 135 3.72 13.02 -16.78
CA SER A 135 3.38 12.07 -15.72
C SER A 135 4.36 12.12 -14.55
N ALA A 136 5.66 12.29 -14.81
CA ALA A 136 6.66 12.50 -13.77
C ALA A 136 6.37 13.78 -12.95
N LEU A 137 6.02 14.88 -13.61
CA LEU A 137 5.64 16.12 -12.95
C LEU A 137 4.41 15.96 -12.04
N ARG A 138 3.42 15.18 -12.47
CA ARG A 138 2.23 14.88 -11.66
C ARG A 138 2.57 14.08 -10.40
N VAL A 139 3.45 13.08 -10.51
CA VAL A 139 3.85 12.28 -9.34
C VAL A 139 4.71 13.12 -8.40
N LEU A 140 5.71 13.83 -8.93
CA LEU A 140 6.59 14.69 -8.14
C LEU A 140 5.82 15.74 -7.36
N SER A 141 4.80 16.37 -7.98
CA SER A 141 3.92 17.33 -7.31
C SER A 141 2.89 16.74 -6.34
N SER A 142 2.80 15.41 -6.25
CA SER A 142 1.93 14.74 -5.27
C SER A 142 2.67 14.38 -3.98
N ILE A 143 4.01 14.40 -3.99
CA ILE A 143 4.85 14.26 -2.79
C ILE A 143 4.91 15.62 -2.12
N ARG A 144 4.41 15.76 -0.88
CA ARG A 144 4.37 17.05 -0.17
C ARG A 144 5.32 17.07 1.02
N VAL A 145 6.62 17.09 0.73
CA VAL A 145 7.68 17.20 1.75
C VAL A 145 8.39 18.54 1.60
N PRO A 146 8.55 19.35 2.67
CA PRO A 146 9.18 20.67 2.59
C PRO A 146 10.57 20.65 1.92
N ILE A 147 11.36 19.60 2.15
CA ILE A 147 12.72 19.47 1.60
C ILE A 147 12.75 19.41 0.06
N ILE A 148 11.66 19.00 -0.59
CA ILE A 148 11.60 18.84 -2.04
C ILE A 148 11.07 20.07 -2.77
N VAL A 149 10.56 21.06 -2.03
CA VAL A 149 9.95 22.27 -2.60
C VAL A 149 10.89 23.00 -3.58
N PRO A 150 12.19 23.21 -3.29
CA PRO A 150 13.11 23.83 -4.25
C PRO A 150 13.24 23.04 -5.56
N ILE A 151 13.31 21.72 -5.47
CA ILE A 151 13.39 20.82 -6.64
C ILE A 151 12.11 20.93 -7.48
N MET A 152 10.96 20.94 -6.81
CA MET A 152 9.66 21.04 -7.47
C MET A 152 9.47 22.42 -8.15
N MET A 153 9.91 23.51 -7.52
CA MET A 153 9.87 24.84 -8.14
C MET A 153 10.67 24.90 -9.44
N LEU A 154 11.89 24.33 -9.45
CA LEU A 154 12.70 24.24 -10.66
C LEU A 154 12.02 23.40 -11.74
N ALA A 155 11.49 22.22 -11.36
CA ALA A 155 10.77 21.34 -12.28
C ALA A 155 9.54 22.02 -12.90
N ILE A 156 8.76 22.77 -12.11
CA ILE A 156 7.60 23.52 -12.58
C ILE A 156 8.02 24.64 -13.52
N LYS A 157 9.09 25.38 -13.18
CA LYS A 157 9.62 26.46 -14.01
C LYS A 157 10.02 25.93 -15.39
N GLU A 158 10.80 24.85 -15.44
CA GLU A 158 11.18 24.20 -16.70
C GLU A 158 9.95 23.70 -17.48
N ALA A 159 9.02 23.02 -16.81
CA ALA A 159 7.81 22.48 -17.43
C ALA A 159 6.83 23.56 -17.93
N SER A 160 6.85 24.76 -17.35
CA SER A 160 6.02 25.89 -17.79
C SER A 160 6.44 26.44 -19.16
N SER A 161 7.71 26.26 -19.52
CA SER A 161 8.28 26.65 -20.81
C SER A 161 8.49 25.47 -21.77
N ASP A 162 7.93 24.28 -21.46
CA ASP A 162 8.03 23.10 -22.32
C ASP A 162 7.36 23.34 -23.68
N LEU A 163 7.90 22.74 -24.75
CA LEU A 163 7.35 22.83 -26.10
C LEU A 163 5.91 22.27 -26.17
N SER A 164 5.64 21.21 -25.41
CA SER A 164 4.35 20.54 -25.39
C SER A 164 3.30 21.32 -24.58
N PRO A 165 2.14 21.66 -25.18
CA PRO A 165 1.00 22.19 -24.45
C PRO A 165 0.51 21.27 -23.32
N TYR A 166 0.66 19.95 -23.50
CA TYR A 166 0.23 18.96 -22.51
C TYR A 166 1.05 19.04 -21.23
N VAL A 167 2.36 19.24 -21.34
CA VAL A 167 3.26 19.40 -20.18
C VAL A 167 2.97 20.73 -19.48
N ARG A 168 2.81 21.83 -20.22
CA ARG A 168 2.47 23.15 -19.67
C ARG A 168 1.17 23.15 -18.86
N LYS A 169 0.12 22.47 -19.36
CA LYS A 169 -1.13 22.28 -18.59
C LYS A 169 -0.89 21.58 -17.26
N ASN A 170 -0.06 20.54 -17.23
CA ASN A 170 0.26 19.82 -16.00
C ASN A 170 1.12 20.69 -15.05
N ALA A 171 1.98 21.56 -15.57
CA ALA A 171 2.72 22.52 -14.77
C ALA A 171 1.79 23.49 -14.02
N ALA A 172 0.74 23.98 -14.69
CA ALA A 172 -0.28 24.82 -14.03
C ALA A 172 -0.97 24.10 -12.86
N HIS A 173 -1.34 22.82 -13.03
CA HIS A 173 -1.90 22.02 -11.93
C HIS A 173 -0.89 21.76 -10.81
N ALA A 174 0.40 21.60 -11.13
CA ALA A 174 1.45 21.42 -10.14
C ALA A 174 1.67 22.69 -9.28
N ILE A 175 1.54 23.88 -9.86
CA ILE A 175 1.59 25.17 -9.12
C ILE A 175 0.51 25.19 -8.03
N GLN A 176 -0.73 24.82 -8.38
CA GLN A 176 -1.82 24.77 -7.40
C GLN A 176 -1.52 23.83 -6.24
N LYS A 177 -0.86 22.69 -6.49
CA LYS A 177 -0.47 21.73 -5.45
C LYS A 177 0.69 22.20 -4.58
N LEU A 178 1.56 23.08 -5.08
CA LEU A 178 2.70 23.60 -4.32
C LEU A 178 2.27 24.61 -3.25
N TYR A 179 1.25 25.43 -3.54
CA TYR A 179 0.80 26.54 -2.68
C TYR A 179 -0.49 26.24 -1.91
N ARG A 180 -0.96 24.99 -1.95
CA ARG A 180 -2.10 24.51 -1.17
C ARG A 180 -1.61 23.63 -0.04
#